data_AF-A0A3M6TCG6-F1
#
_entry.id   AF-A0A3M6TCG6-F1
#
_cell.length_a   1.000
_cell.length_b   1.000
_cell.length_c   1.000
_cell.angle_alpha   90.00
_cell.angle_beta   90.00
_cell.angle_gamma   90.00
#
_symmetry.space_group_name_H-M   'P 1'
#
loop_
_entity.id
_entity.type
_entity.pdbx_description
1 polymer ?
#
loop_
_entity_poly.entity_id
_entity_poly.type
_entity_poly.pdbx_seq_one_letter_code
_entity_poly.pdbx_strand_id
1 'polypeptide(L)'
;GSGEIRAEGVIGIARAFLGSGARSVLVALWAIPDSATEKLMSRFYEHLVEGESASESLHQAMKWMRKNGSTKVSEWASFTLIGDDVRLEFDKLRKADENISKETGLRDF
;
A
#
# COMPACT_ATOMS: atom_id res chain seq x y z
N GLY A 1 9.76 -22.07 -9.50
CA GLY A 1 9.70 -21.50 -10.86
C GLY A 1 9.76 -20.00 -10.73
N SER A 2 10.81 -19.37 -11.25
CA SER A 2 10.94 -17.92 -11.30
C SER A 2 9.97 -17.37 -12.34
N GLY A 3 8.78 -16.96 -11.90
CA GLY A 3 7.78 -16.35 -12.76
C GLY A 3 8.31 -15.01 -13.28
N GLU A 4 8.58 -14.94 -14.57
CA GLU A 4 8.93 -13.70 -15.24
C GLU A 4 7.70 -12.79 -15.23
N ILE A 5 7.77 -11.68 -14.47
CA ILE A 5 6.68 -10.70 -14.36
C ILE A 5 6.63 -9.92 -15.68
N ARG A 6 5.68 -10.25 -16.56
CA ARG A 6 5.43 -9.50 -17.79
C ARG A 6 4.48 -8.34 -17.53
N ALA A 7 4.82 -7.16 -18.04
CA ALA A 7 4.05 -5.92 -17.85
C ALA A 7 2.57 -6.08 -18.26
N GLU A 8 2.27 -6.82 -19.33
CA GLU A 8 0.90 -7.07 -19.78
C GLU A 8 0.07 -7.91 -18.79
N GLY A 9 0.70 -8.90 -18.14
CA GLY A 9 0.05 -9.73 -17.13
C GLY A 9 -0.27 -8.95 -15.85
N VAL A 10 0.65 -8.08 -15.43
CA VAL A 10 0.49 -7.17 -14.29
C VAL A 10 -0.70 -6.22 -14.51
N ILE A 11 -0.81 -5.64 -15.71
CA ILE A 11 -1.93 -4.75 -16.06
C ILE A 11 -3.25 -5.52 -16.07
N GLY A 12 -3.28 -6.76 -16.57
CA GLY A 12 -4.48 -7.60 -16.56
C GLY A 12 -4.99 -7.89 -15.15
N ILE A 13 -4.08 -8.23 -14.23
CA ILE A 13 -4.41 -8.47 -12.82
C ILE A 13 -4.89 -7.18 -12.14
N ALA A 14 -4.20 -6.06 -12.34
CA ALA A 14 -4.61 -4.77 -11.79
C ALA A 14 -6.02 -4.39 -12.27
N ARG A 15 -6.33 -4.57 -13.56
CA ARG A 15 -7.67 -4.34 -14.11
C ARG A 15 -8.72 -5.25 -13.51
N ALA A 16 -8.40 -6.52 -13.24
CA ALA A 16 -9.34 -7.45 -12.60
C ALA A 16 -9.71 -6.97 -11.18
N PHE A 17 -8.73 -6.52 -10.39
CA PHE A 17 -8.97 -5.96 -9.06
C PHE A 17 -9.75 -4.64 -9.11
N LEU A 18 -9.41 -3.74 -10.03
CA LEU A 18 -10.15 -2.50 -10.21
C LEU A 18 -11.60 -2.78 -10.66
N GLY A 19 -11.79 -3.72 -11.58
CA GLY A 19 -13.09 -4.16 -12.06
C GLY A 19 -13.94 -4.85 -10.97
N SER A 20 -13.31 -5.47 -9.97
CA SER A 20 -14.01 -6.02 -8.79
C SER A 20 -14.31 -4.98 -7.71
N GLY A 21 -14.04 -3.69 -7.96
CA GLY A 21 -14.35 -2.59 -7.06
C GLY A 21 -13.19 -2.13 -6.15
N ALA A 22 -11.97 -2.63 -6.34
CA ALA A 22 -10.82 -2.02 -5.70
C ALA A 22 -10.66 -0.59 -6.22
N ARG A 23 -10.48 0.37 -5.32
CA ARG A 23 -10.28 1.77 -5.71
C ARG A 23 -8.87 2.06 -6.18
N SER A 24 -7.89 1.34 -5.63
CA SER A 24 -6.48 1.51 -5.93
C SER A 24 -5.74 0.19 -5.77
N VAL A 25 -4.77 -0.08 -6.62
CA VAL A 25 -3.98 -1.32 -6.64
C VAL A 25 -2.49 -0.94 -6.70
N LEU A 26 -1.72 -1.40 -5.72
CA LEU A 26 -0.26 -1.28 -5.68
C LEU A 26 0.37 -2.54 -6.27
N VAL A 27 1.24 -2.39 -7.27
CA VAL A 27 1.82 -3.54 -7.99
C VAL A 27 3.34 -3.44 -8.13
N ALA A 28 4.03 -4.57 -8.00
CA ALA A 28 5.46 -4.69 -8.29
C ALA A 28 5.72 -4.88 -9.80
N LEU A 29 6.64 -4.10 -10.35
CA LEU A 29 7.06 -4.15 -11.76
C LEU A 29 8.00 -5.33 -12.05
N TRP A 30 8.79 -5.75 -11.07
CA TRP A 30 9.74 -6.86 -11.17
C TRP A 30 9.92 -7.54 -9.81
N ALA A 31 10.48 -8.75 -9.82
CA ALA A 31 10.82 -9.46 -8.59
C ALA A 31 11.94 -8.73 -7.84
N ILE A 32 11.75 -8.53 -6.53
CA ILE A 32 12.70 -7.86 -5.64
C ILE A 32 12.95 -8.72 -4.39
N PRO A 33 14.09 -8.53 -3.69
CA PRO A 33 14.33 -9.22 -2.43
C PRO A 33 13.26 -8.87 -1.39
N ASP A 34 12.81 -9.86 -0.62
CA ASP A 34 11.79 -9.70 0.41
C ASP A 34 12.16 -8.59 1.43
N SER A 35 13.44 -8.44 1.76
CA SER A 35 13.93 -7.40 2.67
C SER A 35 13.76 -5.98 2.12
N ALA A 36 13.79 -5.80 0.79
CA ALA A 36 13.49 -4.51 0.16
C ALA A 36 11.98 -4.26 0.16
N THR A 37 11.19 -5.28 -0.16
CA THR A 37 9.72 -5.25 -0.08
C THR A 37 9.24 -4.88 1.31
N GLU A 38 9.75 -5.54 2.34
CA GLU A 38 9.37 -5.32 3.74
C GLU A 38 9.62 -3.88 4.15
N LYS A 39 10.81 -3.33 3.83
CA LYS A 39 11.16 -1.94 4.14
C LYS A 39 10.25 -0.96 3.42
N LEU A 40 10.00 -1.18 2.12
CA LEU A 40 9.13 -0.31 1.33
C LEU A 40 7.70 -0.33 1.88
N MET A 41 7.14 -1.52 2.11
CA MET A 41 5.78 -1.69 2.58
C MET A 41 5.58 -1.16 3.99
N SER A 42 6.55 -1.36 4.89
CA SER A 42 6.51 -0.81 6.24
C SER A 42 6.38 0.72 6.21
N ARG A 43 7.23 1.40 5.41
CA ARG A 43 7.17 2.85 5.25
C ARG A 43 5.93 3.34 4.51
N PHE A 44 5.50 2.60 3.50
CA PHE A 44 4.27 2.90 2.77
C PHE A 44 3.06 2.89 3.70
N TYR A 45 2.89 1.83 4.49
CA TYR A 45 1.76 1.72 5.40
C TYR A 45 1.86 2.69 6.58
N GLU A 46 3.05 3.00 7.08
CA GLU A 46 3.26 4.03 8.11
C GLU A 46 2.66 5.37 7.66
N HIS A 47 3.08 5.86 6.49
CA HIS A 47 2.56 7.12 5.93
C HIS A 47 1.07 7.06 5.58
N LEU A 48 0.60 5.92 5.07
CA LEU A 48 -0.81 5.77 4.71
C LEU A 48 -1.72 5.78 5.96
N VAL A 49 -1.24 5.26 7.09
CA VAL A 49 -1.92 5.31 8.39
C VAL A 49 -1.89 6.71 8.99
N GLU A 50 -0.82 7.47 8.75
CA GLU A 50 -0.71 8.89 9.13
C GLU A 50 -1.68 9.81 8.36
N GLY A 51 -2.42 9.27 7.40
CA GLY A 51 -3.47 9.97 6.66
C GLY A 51 -3.00 10.59 5.35
N GLU A 52 -1.77 10.30 4.92
CA GLU A 52 -1.31 10.63 3.58
C GLU A 52 -2.10 9.84 2.53
N SER A 53 -2.08 10.31 1.28
CA SER A 53 -2.67 9.56 0.17
C SER A 53 -1.73 8.46 -0.31
N ALA A 54 -2.28 7.41 -0.91
CA ALA A 54 -1.51 6.27 -1.38
C ALA A 54 -0.36 6.68 -2.32
N SER A 55 -0.56 7.68 -3.18
CA SER A 55 0.53 8.18 -4.03
C SER A 55 1.64 8.87 -3.23
N GLU A 56 1.29 9.69 -2.24
CA GLU A 56 2.26 10.40 -1.40
C GLU A 56 3.01 9.42 -0.49
N SER A 57 2.29 8.48 0.15
CA SER A 57 2.90 7.44 1.00
C SER A 57 3.89 6.58 0.22
N LEU A 58 3.55 6.23 -1.04
CA LEU A 58 4.47 5.51 -1.92
C LEU A 58 5.69 6.36 -2.26
N HIS A 59 5.48 7.62 -2.61
CA HIS A 59 6.57 8.55 -2.91
C HIS A 59 7.54 8.69 -1.73
N GLN A 60 7.03 8.88 -0.51
CA GLN A 60 7.85 9.01 0.70
C GLN A 60 8.60 7.71 1.01
N ALA A 61 7.95 6.54 0.86
CA ALA A 61 8.61 5.25 1.04
C ALA A 61 9.79 5.06 0.06
N MET A 62 9.60 5.36 -1.24
CA MET A 62 10.66 5.28 -2.25
C MET A 62 11.81 6.26 -1.94
N LYS A 63 11.47 7.48 -1.55
CA LYS A 63 12.44 8.53 -1.17
C LYS A 63 13.24 8.12 0.07
N TRP A 64 12.59 7.51 1.06
CA TRP A 64 13.24 6.98 2.25
C TRP A 64 14.21 5.86 1.88
N MET A 65 13.79 4.88 1.07
CA MET A 65 14.68 3.79 0.63
C MET A 65 15.93 4.30 -0.09
N ARG A 66 15.74 5.26 -1.00
CA ARG A 66 16.85 5.90 -1.74
C ARG A 66 17.84 6.60 -0.82
N LYS A 67 17.37 7.19 0.29
CA LYS A 67 18.23 7.83 1.29
C LYS A 67 18.91 6.85 2.25
N ASN A 68 18.31 5.68 2.48
CA ASN A 68 18.74 4.70 3.49
C ASN A 68 19.46 3.48 2.90
N GLY A 69 20.24 3.68 1.83
CA GLY A 69 21.19 2.68 1.35
C GLY A 69 20.67 1.72 0.25
N SER A 70 19.46 1.94 -0.28
CA SER A 70 19.01 1.19 -1.47
C SER A 70 19.67 1.78 -2.71
N THR A 71 20.72 1.13 -3.20
CA THR A 71 21.57 1.65 -4.30
C THR A 71 21.01 1.29 -5.67
N LYS A 72 20.29 0.17 -5.78
CA LYS A 72 19.72 -0.28 -7.04
C LYS A 72 18.34 0.35 -7.25
N VAL A 73 18.10 0.89 -8.44
CA VAL A 73 16.77 1.39 -8.86
C VAL A 73 15.71 0.30 -8.68
N SER A 74 16.08 -0.96 -8.90
CA SER A 74 15.20 -2.10 -8.70
C SER A 74 14.72 -2.28 -7.26
N GLU A 75 15.39 -1.72 -6.26
CA GLU A 75 14.99 -1.88 -4.84
C GLU A 75 13.98 -0.82 -4.42
N TRP A 76 14.14 0.43 -4.86
CA TRP A 76 13.32 1.55 -4.40
C TRP A 76 12.27 2.04 -5.42
N ALA A 77 12.38 1.68 -6.71
CA ALA A 77 11.43 2.09 -7.75
C ALA A 77 10.62 0.90 -8.32
N SER A 78 10.45 -0.15 -7.52
CA SER A 78 9.84 -1.42 -7.94
C SER A 78 8.33 -1.44 -7.96
N PHE A 79 7.66 -0.50 -7.28
CA PHE A 79 6.21 -0.48 -7.16
C PHE A 79 5.57 0.66 -7.95
N THR A 80 4.35 0.43 -8.41
CA THR A 80 3.51 1.44 -9.04
C THR A 80 2.09 1.35 -8.52
N LEU A 81 1.41 2.49 -8.42
CA LEU A 81 0.02 2.58 -8.00
C LEU A 81 -0.87 2.78 -9.23
N ILE A 82 -1.96 2.01 -9.31
CA ILE A 82 -2.95 2.08 -10.39
C ILE A 82 -4.34 2.28 -9.78
N GLY A 83 -5.04 3.33 -10.21
CA GLY A 83 -6.39 3.66 -9.73
C GLY A 83 -6.43 5.02 -9.04
N ASP A 84 -7.37 5.18 -8.11
CA ASP A 84 -7.57 6.40 -7.34
C ASP A 84 -6.42 6.66 -6.37
N ASP A 85 -6.16 7.95 -6.10
CA ASP A 85 -5.31 8.37 -4.99
C ASP A 85 -6.11 8.35 -3.67
N VAL A 86 -6.14 7.19 -3.03
CA VAL A 86 -6.96 6.93 -1.84
C VAL A 86 -6.25 7.38 -0.56
N ARG A 87 -7.02 7.86 0.42
CA ARG A 87 -6.56 8.08 1.80
C ARG A 87 -7.25 7.09 2.72
N LEU A 88 -6.55 6.58 3.72
CA LEU A 88 -7.17 5.78 4.76
C LEU A 88 -7.64 6.69 5.89
N GLU A 89 -8.94 6.76 6.09
CA GLU A 89 -9.54 7.54 7.17
C GLU A 89 -9.65 6.68 8.44
N PHE A 90 -8.50 6.30 9.02
CA PHE A 90 -8.48 5.50 10.25
C PHE A 90 -9.21 6.16 11.42
N ASP A 91 -9.23 7.50 11.48
CA ASP A 91 -9.99 8.24 12.47
C ASP A 91 -11.51 8.04 12.35
N LYS A 92 -12.03 7.82 11.14
CA LYS A 92 -13.46 7.50 10.96
C LYS A 92 -13.76 6.07 11.40
N LEU A 93 -12.85 5.12 11.13
CA LEU A 93 -13.00 3.73 11.57
C LEU A 93 -12.95 3.63 13.10
N ARG A 94 -11.99 4.30 13.74
CA ARG A 94 -11.85 4.32 15.21
C ARG A 94 -13.06 4.98 15.90
N LYS A 95 -13.61 6.05 15.32
CA LYS A 95 -14.85 6.69 15.82
C LYS A 95 -16.09 5.84 15.58
N ALA A 96 -16.16 5.08 14.47
CA ALA A 96 -17.24 4.15 14.21
C ALA A 96 -17.25 3.01 15.24
N ASP A 97 -16.09 2.43 15.56
CA ASP A 97 -15.96 1.40 16.60
C ASP A 97 -16.32 1.93 17.99
N GLU A 98 -15.90 3.15 18.33
CA GLU A 98 -16.30 3.80 19.59
C GLU A 98 -17.81 4.05 19.67
N ASN A 99 -18.46 4.40 18.56
CA ASN A 99 -19.91 4.63 18.51
C ASN A 99 -20.69 3.31 18.58
N ILE A 100 -20.23 2.28 17.87
CA ILE A 100 -20.82 0.93 17.92
C ILE A 100 -20.70 0.36 19.34
N SER A 101 -19.54 0.52 19.99
CA SER A 101 -19.32 0.06 21.37
C SER A 101 -20.21 0.81 22.39
N LYS A 102 -20.58 2.06 22.11
CA LYS A 102 -21.54 2.83 22.92
C LYS A 102 -22.99 2.39 22.67
N GLU A 103 -23.33 1.97 21.45
CA GLU A 103 -24.67 1.50 21.09
C GLU A 103 -24.95 0.05 21.53
N THR A 104 -23.95 -0.82 21.49
CA THR A 104 -24.11 -2.25 21.86
C THR A 104 -24.00 -2.51 23.37
N GLY A 105 -23.67 -1.49 24.16
CA GLY A 105 -23.57 -1.61 25.62
C GLY A 105 -22.52 -2.61 26.11
N LEU A 106 -21.62 -3.08 25.24
CA LEU A 106 -20.57 -4.03 25.59
C LEU A 106 -19.36 -3.29 26.17
N ARG A 107 -19.59 -2.61 27.31
CA ARG A 107 -18.53 -2.19 28.21
C ARG A 107 -18.59 -3.09 29.43
N ASP A 108 -17.50 -3.80 29.64
CA ASP A 108 -17.11 -4.54 30.85
C ASP A 108 -17.71 -5.94 31.02
N PHE A 109 -16.98 -6.93 30.48
CA PHE A 109 -16.60 -8.13 31.22
C PHE A 109 -15.08 -8.26 31.20
#